data_AF-A0A8B7ZQR6-F1
#
_entry.id   AF-A0A8B7ZQR6-F1
#
_cell.length_a   1.000
_cell.length_b   1.000
_cell.length_c   1.000
_cell.angle_alpha   90.00
_cell.angle_beta   90.00
_cell.angle_gamma   90.00
#
_symmetry.space_group_name_H-M   'P 1'
#
loop_
_entity.id
_entity.type
_entity.pdbx_description
1 polymer ?
#
loop_
_entity_poly.entity_id
_entity_poly.type
_entity_poly.pdbx_seq_one_letter_code
_entity_poly.pdbx_strand_id
1 'polypeptide(L)'
;MDDIGDESLLRSPAWPKGLVLSWTLLGIFKGDEIDATKQCLLCNPDKIREDKLDKCDKDLDENANHCTEDDMMTIGERPGRRCAVCLSLLWNSDSMVVGDYSTAVPRWLKNRLFGILPFLFVFLFLVCGVGTIGWYLYEFWGQLRGVTHLVSFLAYSVILVGVAFVCMASWTMHYFSRLPGKAGHWYNMLHVDYVARRLRCLSGSKLRLPASLFLTFSMVWAVVNVFFQVLNVVQYLISTDNSTSSCTEGLNKESAGNLIESPDYHGFLLVKTVLGVVTAVLCLPSYASFWHYVLVIRQGLTAELNLVLVFIKHNEGRLDWCRRRIVEIHRELAVLRHVMAGLMPFIVASGVLGVTVHISWNYNVYSDNKRCLAEENLLINIFIFSEKFMVLILPLVAVGGLNVDHIWFQFMYALSRQKNTDHEEFWDRLLHFTKELDPEHNGMDITVLLSVVSLYLGRNLTGQQVNYFGVGA
;
A
#
# COMPACT_ATOMS: atom_id res chain seq x y z
N MET A 1 -1.67 38.74 15.67
CA MET A 1 -1.16 37.36 15.48
C MET A 1 0.30 37.51 15.11
N ASP A 2 1.06 38.18 15.99
CA ASP A 2 2.30 38.91 15.65
C ASP A 2 3.40 38.64 16.69
N ASP A 3 3.71 37.37 16.90
CA ASP A 3 4.95 36.94 17.56
C ASP A 3 5.38 35.62 16.92
N ILE A 4 6.18 35.71 15.85
CA ILE A 4 6.85 34.58 15.22
C ILE A 4 8.33 34.75 15.52
N GLY A 5 8.77 34.21 16.65
CA GLY A 5 10.13 34.39 17.16
C GLY A 5 10.65 33.14 17.85
N ASP A 6 10.77 32.03 17.12
CA ASP A 6 11.74 30.99 17.49
C ASP A 6 12.05 30.06 16.29
N GLU A 7 13.09 30.38 15.53
CA GLU A 7 13.66 29.51 14.47
C GLU A 7 14.15 28.17 15.02
N SER A 8 14.33 28.05 16.33
CA SER A 8 14.79 26.82 16.99
C SER A 8 13.74 25.69 16.98
N LEU A 9 12.44 26.03 16.87
CA LEU A 9 11.32 25.09 16.74
C LEU A 9 11.15 24.50 15.33
N LEU A 10 11.87 25.03 14.33
CA LEU A 10 11.86 24.58 12.94
C LEU A 10 12.93 23.53 12.62
N ARG A 11 13.68 23.02 13.61
CA ARG A 11 14.53 21.84 13.40
C ARG A 11 13.64 20.66 13.02
N SER A 12 13.63 20.36 11.71
CA SER A 12 12.81 19.31 11.15
C SER A 12 13.04 18.03 11.95
N PRO A 13 11.95 17.37 12.41
CA PRO A 13 12.10 16.12 13.14
C PRO A 13 12.86 15.15 12.25
N ALA A 14 14.07 14.79 12.66
CA ALA A 14 14.90 13.86 11.92
C ALA A 14 14.15 12.52 11.85
N TRP A 15 13.54 12.23 10.70
CA TRP A 15 12.97 10.92 10.43
C TRP A 15 14.10 9.89 10.45
N PRO A 16 13.86 8.65 10.91
CA PRO A 16 14.85 7.60 10.83
C PRO A 16 15.40 7.52 9.40
N LYS A 17 16.72 7.69 9.23
CA LYS A 17 17.34 7.74 7.89
C LYS A 17 17.02 6.49 7.06
N GLY A 18 16.91 5.33 7.73
CA GLY A 18 16.52 4.07 7.10
C GLY A 18 15.11 4.07 6.50
N LEU A 19 14.15 4.74 7.14
CA LEU A 19 12.77 4.88 6.66
C LEU A 19 12.72 5.75 5.40
N VAL A 20 13.42 6.88 5.42
CA VAL A 20 13.53 7.75 4.24
C VAL A 20 14.16 6.99 3.09
N LEU A 21 15.27 6.27 3.35
CA LEU A 21 15.94 5.45 2.35
C LEU A 21 15.03 4.36 1.77
N SER A 22 14.29 3.61 2.60
CA SER A 22 13.41 2.54 2.13
C SER A 22 12.30 3.07 1.24
N TRP A 23 11.71 4.21 1.59
CA TRP A 23 10.68 4.85 0.76
C TRP A 23 11.25 5.46 -0.52
N THR A 24 12.47 6.02 -0.46
CA THR A 24 13.17 6.48 -1.65
C THR A 24 13.41 5.32 -2.62
N LEU A 25 13.87 4.16 -2.13
CA LEU A 25 14.08 2.97 -2.96
C LEU A 25 12.79 2.46 -3.62
N LEU A 26 11.65 2.58 -2.93
CA LEU A 26 10.33 2.26 -3.49
C LEU A 26 9.80 3.29 -4.52
N GLY A 27 10.50 4.40 -4.73
CA GLY A 27 10.10 5.44 -5.67
C GLY A 27 9.01 6.38 -5.14
N ILE A 28 8.75 6.35 -3.83
CA ILE A 28 7.74 7.20 -3.16
C ILE A 28 8.16 8.68 -3.15
N PHE A 29 9.44 8.96 -3.42
CA PHE A 29 9.97 10.33 -3.46
C PHE A 29 10.54 10.73 -4.82
N LYS A 30 9.69 10.83 -5.85
CA LYS A 30 10.09 11.50 -7.10
C LYS A 30 9.81 13.00 -6.98
N GLY A 31 10.86 13.79 -6.76
CA GLY A 31 10.76 15.25 -6.73
C GLY A 31 10.74 15.82 -8.14
N ASP A 32 9.57 16.15 -8.65
CA ASP A 32 9.47 17.38 -9.43
C ASP A 32 9.63 18.56 -8.44
N GLU A 33 10.09 19.71 -8.92
CA GLU A 33 10.33 20.89 -8.07
C GLU A 33 9.06 21.16 -7.25
N ILE A 34 9.17 21.15 -5.91
CA ILE A 34 8.02 21.39 -5.04
C ILE A 34 7.59 22.82 -5.29
N ASP A 35 6.55 22.99 -6.11
CA ASP A 35 5.90 24.27 -6.31
C ASP A 35 5.28 24.69 -4.97
N ALA A 36 6.03 25.46 -4.20
CA ALA A 36 5.59 26.14 -2.99
C ALA A 36 4.40 27.10 -3.26
N THR A 37 4.10 27.32 -4.55
CA THR A 37 3.03 28.17 -5.09
C THR A 37 1.68 27.46 -5.21
N LYS A 38 1.51 26.21 -4.72
CA LYS A 38 0.19 25.55 -4.76
C LYS A 38 -0.89 26.36 -4.06
N GLN A 39 -1.64 27.09 -4.88
CA GLN A 39 -2.84 27.82 -4.54
C GLN A 39 -4.00 26.83 -4.47
N CYS A 40 -4.89 27.04 -3.52
CA CYS A 40 -6.20 26.40 -3.47
C CYS A 40 -6.95 26.69 -4.79
N LEU A 41 -7.86 25.80 -5.17
CA LEU A 41 -8.55 25.81 -6.48
C LEU A 41 -9.13 27.18 -6.90
N LEU A 42 -9.44 28.05 -5.95
CA LEU A 42 -9.96 29.40 -6.22
C LEU A 42 -8.91 30.48 -6.41
N CYS A 43 -7.77 30.34 -5.74
CA CYS A 43 -6.67 31.28 -5.90
C CYS A 43 -5.84 30.95 -7.15
N ASN A 44 -6.08 29.80 -7.79
CA ASN A 44 -5.53 29.42 -9.09
C ASN A 44 -6.58 29.69 -10.20
N PRO A 45 -6.62 30.92 -10.77
CA PRO A 45 -7.60 31.29 -11.78
C PRO A 45 -7.50 30.45 -13.06
N ASP A 46 -6.31 29.92 -13.38
CA ASP A 46 -6.07 29.14 -14.60
C ASP A 46 -6.83 27.81 -14.58
N LYS A 47 -6.93 27.15 -13.41
CA LYS A 47 -7.71 25.90 -13.26
C LYS A 47 -9.21 26.10 -13.31
N ILE A 48 -9.71 27.23 -12.79
CA ILE A 48 -11.14 27.57 -12.89
C ILE A 48 -11.52 27.81 -14.36
N ARG A 49 -10.59 28.38 -15.14
CA ARG A 49 -10.81 28.63 -16.57
C ARG A 49 -10.92 27.33 -17.36
N GLU A 50 -10.05 26.36 -17.10
CA GLU A 50 -10.09 25.04 -17.75
C GLU A 50 -11.37 24.25 -17.41
N ASP A 51 -11.75 24.15 -16.13
CA ASP A 51 -12.97 23.43 -15.72
C ASP A 51 -14.26 24.14 -16.21
N LYS A 52 -14.25 25.47 -16.36
CA LYS A 52 -15.37 26.23 -16.94
C LYS A 52 -15.42 26.14 -18.46
N LEU A 53 -14.29 26.12 -19.16
CA LEU A 53 -14.24 25.91 -20.61
C LEU A 53 -14.79 24.52 -20.98
N ASP A 54 -14.43 23.48 -20.22
CA ASP A 54 -14.89 22.09 -20.46
C ASP A 54 -16.39 21.88 -20.14
N LYS A 55 -17.00 22.80 -19.36
CA LYS A 55 -18.45 22.85 -19.09
C LYS A 55 -19.21 23.78 -20.05
N CYS A 56 -18.66 24.95 -20.37
CA CYS A 56 -19.26 25.86 -21.34
C CYS A 56 -19.35 25.25 -22.74
N ASP A 57 -18.35 24.47 -23.18
CA ASP A 57 -18.42 23.75 -24.46
C ASP A 57 -19.51 22.65 -24.50
N LYS A 58 -20.08 22.27 -23.34
CA LYS A 58 -21.19 21.31 -23.28
C LYS A 58 -22.56 21.95 -23.09
N ASP A 59 -22.62 23.16 -22.54
CA ASP A 59 -23.86 23.87 -22.27
C ASP A 59 -24.14 25.01 -23.28
N LEU A 60 -23.22 25.26 -24.23
CA LEU A 60 -23.33 26.30 -25.27
C LEU A 60 -24.37 26.00 -26.37
N ASP A 61 -25.01 24.84 -26.37
CA ASP A 61 -26.02 24.49 -27.38
C ASP A 61 -27.47 24.85 -26.99
N GLU A 62 -27.78 25.26 -25.75
CA GLU A 62 -29.21 25.44 -25.39
C GLU A 62 -29.65 26.75 -24.71
N ASN A 63 -28.83 27.58 -24.06
CA ASN A 63 -29.33 28.85 -23.49
C ASN A 63 -28.22 29.89 -23.18
N ALA A 64 -27.65 30.47 -24.23
CA ALA A 64 -26.71 31.59 -24.10
C ALA A 64 -27.47 32.92 -23.96
N ASN A 65 -27.98 33.26 -22.76
CA ASN A 65 -28.50 34.62 -22.51
C ASN A 65 -28.65 35.04 -21.03
N HIS A 66 -27.90 34.52 -20.05
CA HIS A 66 -27.98 35.14 -18.69
C HIS A 66 -26.83 34.86 -17.68
N CYS A 67 -25.57 34.93 -18.10
CA CYS A 67 -24.46 34.99 -17.14
C CYS A 67 -23.83 36.39 -17.17
N THR A 68 -24.28 37.27 -16.28
CA THR A 68 -23.69 38.61 -16.09
C THR A 68 -22.33 38.52 -15.41
N GLU A 69 -21.32 39.12 -16.03
CA GLU A 69 -19.91 39.18 -15.62
C GLU A 69 -19.66 39.84 -14.24
N ASP A 70 -20.62 40.60 -13.73
CA ASP A 70 -20.43 41.48 -12.57
C ASP A 70 -20.34 40.77 -11.20
N ASP A 71 -20.82 39.53 -11.06
CA ASP A 71 -20.70 38.79 -9.79
C ASP A 71 -19.35 38.06 -9.62
N MET A 72 -18.47 38.09 -10.64
CA MET A 72 -17.13 37.49 -10.55
C MET A 72 -16.01 38.49 -10.22
N MET A 73 -16.29 39.80 -10.15
CA MET A 73 -15.24 40.83 -10.06
C MET A 73 -15.01 41.49 -8.68
N THR A 74 -15.71 41.11 -7.61
CA THR A 74 -15.53 41.75 -6.28
C THR A 74 -14.54 41.07 -5.33
N ILE A 75 -13.82 40.01 -5.76
CA ILE A 75 -12.68 39.46 -5.02
C ILE A 75 -11.38 39.94 -5.67
N GLY A 76 -11.15 41.24 -5.63
CA GLY A 76 -9.83 41.83 -5.89
C GLY A 76 -8.87 41.51 -4.75
N GLU A 77 -8.34 40.29 -4.71
CA GLU A 77 -7.27 39.91 -3.80
C GLU A 77 -6.01 40.73 -4.11
N ARG A 78 -5.55 41.53 -3.15
CA ARG A 78 -4.24 42.19 -3.24
C ARG A 78 -3.17 41.13 -3.50
N PRO A 79 -2.26 41.32 -4.48
CA PRO A 79 -1.17 40.39 -4.72
C PRO A 79 -0.35 40.24 -3.44
N GLY A 80 -0.37 39.03 -2.85
CA GLY A 80 0.40 38.68 -1.66
C GLY A 80 -0.38 38.17 -0.45
N ARG A 81 -1.72 38.32 -0.37
CA ARG A 81 -2.50 37.69 0.71
C ARG A 81 -3.08 36.35 0.25
N ARG A 82 -2.63 35.25 0.86
CA ARG A 82 -3.22 33.91 0.67
C ARG A 82 -4.60 33.87 1.33
N CYS A 83 -5.61 33.29 0.67
CA CYS A 83 -6.93 33.15 1.28
C CYS A 83 -6.91 32.23 2.52
N ALA A 84 -7.95 32.30 3.37
CA ALA A 84 -8.01 31.52 4.62
C ALA A 84 -7.93 29.99 4.40
N VAL A 85 -8.49 29.49 3.30
CA VAL A 85 -8.41 28.05 2.95
C VAL A 85 -6.98 27.68 2.57
N CYS A 86 -6.36 28.46 1.70
CA CYS A 86 -4.95 28.33 1.34
C CYS A 86 -4.02 28.41 2.57
N LEU A 87 -4.34 29.25 3.55
CA LEU A 87 -3.60 29.35 4.82
C LEU A 87 -3.81 28.10 5.68
N SER A 88 -5.05 27.58 5.76
CA SER A 88 -5.37 26.35 6.50
C SER A 88 -4.69 25.10 5.93
N LEU A 89 -4.37 25.12 4.63
CA LEU A 89 -3.59 24.08 3.97
C LEU A 89 -2.12 24.11 4.39
N LEU A 90 -1.67 25.08 5.19
CA LEU A 90 -0.32 25.19 5.74
C LEU A 90 -0.25 24.84 7.24
N TRP A 91 -1.39 24.48 7.85
CA TRP A 91 -1.45 24.17 9.28
C TRP A 91 -0.74 22.86 9.62
N ASN A 92 -0.02 22.84 10.74
CA ASN A 92 0.44 21.62 11.41
C ASN A 92 -0.60 21.08 12.40
N SER A 93 -0.26 20.02 13.13
CA SER A 93 -1.09 19.42 14.19
C SER A 93 -1.54 20.41 15.26
N ASP A 94 -0.80 21.50 15.45
CA ASP A 94 -1.06 22.53 16.46
C ASP A 94 -1.80 23.74 15.87
N SER A 95 -2.33 23.61 14.64
CA SER A 95 -3.01 24.67 13.89
C SER A 95 -2.16 25.92 13.62
N MET A 96 -0.83 25.78 13.67
CA MET A 96 0.12 26.84 13.32
C MET A 96 0.51 26.75 11.84
N VAL A 97 0.66 27.91 11.20
CA VAL A 97 1.14 28.00 9.81
C VAL A 97 2.62 27.62 9.78
N VAL A 98 2.95 26.50 9.15
CA VAL A 98 4.35 26.11 8.95
C VAL A 98 4.90 26.81 7.74
N GLY A 99 6.10 27.38 7.89
CA GLY A 99 6.90 27.92 6.80
C GLY A 99 7.25 26.87 5.74
N ASP A 100 7.91 27.32 4.68
CA ASP A 100 8.08 26.55 3.45
C ASP A 100 8.73 25.17 3.69
N TYR A 101 7.95 24.10 3.47
CA TYR A 101 8.31 22.72 3.79
C TYR A 101 9.36 22.13 2.84
N SER A 102 9.70 22.88 1.79
CA SER A 102 10.78 22.59 0.85
C SER A 102 12.15 22.39 1.54
N THR A 103 12.27 22.81 2.80
CA THR A 103 13.43 22.62 3.68
C THR A 103 13.43 21.29 4.46
N ALA A 104 12.27 20.68 4.68
CA ALA A 104 12.16 19.44 5.47
C ALA A 104 12.56 18.20 4.67
N VAL A 105 12.43 18.23 3.35
CA VAL A 105 12.95 17.17 2.48
C VAL A 105 14.47 17.33 2.38
N PRO A 106 15.26 16.29 2.73
CA PRO A 106 16.71 16.36 2.67
C PRO A 106 17.19 16.82 1.29
N ARG A 107 18.16 17.75 1.23
CA ARG A 107 18.68 18.29 -0.05
C ARG A 107 19.14 17.19 -1.01
N TRP A 108 19.67 16.08 -0.50
CA TRP A 108 20.13 14.97 -1.33
C TRP A 108 19.00 14.29 -2.11
N LEU A 109 17.74 14.35 -1.63
CA LEU A 109 16.57 13.86 -2.37
C LEU A 109 16.19 14.72 -3.58
N LYS A 110 16.67 15.97 -3.65
CA LYS A 110 16.39 16.86 -4.80
C LYS A 110 17.25 16.56 -6.03
N ASN A 111 18.28 15.72 -5.91
CA ASN A 111 19.15 15.42 -7.05
C ASN A 111 18.43 14.52 -8.07
N ARG A 112 18.29 15.00 -9.31
CA ARG A 112 17.58 14.35 -10.43
C ARG A 112 18.01 12.89 -10.71
N LEU A 113 19.25 12.53 -10.37
CA LEU A 113 19.79 11.16 -10.47
C LEU A 113 19.04 10.15 -9.56
N PHE A 114 18.43 10.61 -8.47
CA PHE A 114 17.59 9.76 -7.61
C PHE A 114 16.25 9.39 -8.25
N GLY A 115 15.89 9.91 -9.43
CA GLY A 115 14.67 9.50 -10.13
C GLY A 115 14.76 8.13 -10.81
N ILE A 116 15.95 7.72 -11.26
CA ILE A 116 16.16 6.48 -12.03
C ILE A 116 16.41 5.28 -11.11
N LEU A 117 17.17 5.47 -10.02
CA LEU A 117 17.54 4.39 -9.10
C LEU A 117 16.32 3.65 -8.51
N PRO A 118 15.25 4.32 -8.05
CA PRO A 118 14.07 3.64 -7.52
C PRO A 118 13.30 2.88 -8.60
N PHE A 119 13.27 3.42 -9.82
CA PHE A 119 12.67 2.71 -10.95
C PHE A 119 13.43 1.42 -11.25
N LEU A 120 14.76 1.48 -11.32
CA LEU A 120 15.60 0.29 -11.51
C LEU A 120 15.44 -0.71 -10.36
N PHE A 121 15.32 -0.23 -9.12
CA PHE A 121 15.10 -1.08 -7.94
C PHE A 121 13.75 -1.81 -8.02
N VAL A 122 12.66 -1.09 -8.30
CA VAL A 122 11.31 -1.69 -8.45
C VAL A 122 11.26 -2.62 -9.67
N PHE A 123 11.97 -2.28 -10.75
CA PHE A 123 12.10 -3.15 -11.92
C PHE A 123 12.86 -4.45 -11.60
N LEU A 124 13.99 -4.36 -10.91
CA LEU A 124 14.74 -5.54 -10.45
C LEU A 124 13.87 -6.41 -9.53
N PHE A 125 13.15 -5.81 -8.60
CA PHE A 125 12.17 -6.50 -7.74
C PHE A 125 11.14 -7.25 -8.59
N LEU A 126 10.50 -6.60 -9.58
CA LEU A 126 9.54 -7.26 -10.46
C LEU A 126 10.15 -8.42 -11.24
N VAL A 127 11.35 -8.24 -11.83
CA VAL A 127 12.03 -9.29 -12.59
C VAL A 127 12.37 -10.49 -11.71
N CYS A 128 12.93 -10.27 -10.52
CA CYS A 128 13.23 -11.35 -9.57
C CYS A 128 11.95 -12.08 -9.13
N GLY A 129 10.90 -11.34 -8.80
CA GLY A 129 9.63 -11.91 -8.36
C GLY A 129 8.94 -12.74 -9.46
N VAL A 130 8.82 -12.18 -10.68
CA VAL A 130 8.24 -12.88 -11.83
C VAL A 130 9.11 -14.06 -12.24
N GLY A 131 10.44 -13.93 -12.22
CA GLY A 131 11.37 -15.02 -12.48
C GLY A 131 11.19 -16.18 -11.49
N THR A 132 11.04 -15.87 -10.21
CA THR A 132 10.77 -16.88 -9.18
C THR A 132 9.41 -17.55 -9.41
N ILE A 133 8.36 -16.79 -9.71
CA ILE A 133 7.03 -17.32 -10.05
C ILE A 133 7.10 -18.24 -11.28
N GLY A 134 7.75 -17.80 -12.36
CA GLY A 134 7.89 -18.56 -13.60
C GLY A 134 8.65 -19.86 -13.40
N TRP A 135 9.69 -19.82 -12.56
CA TRP A 135 10.46 -21.01 -12.18
C TRP A 135 9.60 -22.04 -11.44
N TYR A 136 8.87 -21.60 -10.41
CA TYR A 136 7.99 -22.49 -9.64
C TYR A 136 6.87 -23.06 -10.50
N LEU A 137 6.32 -22.26 -11.42
CA LEU A 137 5.38 -22.75 -12.42
C LEU A 137 6.01 -23.85 -13.26
N TYR A 138 7.18 -23.61 -13.86
CA TYR A 138 7.87 -24.60 -14.68
C TYR A 138 8.12 -25.93 -13.94
N GLU A 139 8.57 -25.87 -12.69
CA GLU A 139 8.92 -27.06 -11.90
C GLU A 139 7.69 -27.89 -11.49
N PHE A 140 6.60 -27.24 -11.09
CA PHE A 140 5.43 -27.92 -10.52
C PHE A 140 4.24 -28.04 -11.49
N TRP A 141 4.32 -27.47 -12.69
CA TRP A 141 3.25 -27.57 -13.68
C TRP A 141 3.03 -29.03 -14.10
N GLY A 142 1.77 -29.47 -14.08
CA GLY A 142 1.39 -30.84 -14.42
C GLY A 142 1.67 -31.89 -13.33
N GLN A 143 2.32 -31.54 -12.23
CA GLN A 143 2.59 -32.48 -11.13
C GLN A 143 1.49 -32.46 -10.08
N LEU A 144 0.65 -33.51 -10.03
CA LEU A 144 -0.49 -33.59 -9.09
C LEU A 144 -0.08 -33.40 -7.62
N ARG A 145 1.07 -33.97 -7.21
CA ARG A 145 1.59 -33.85 -5.83
C ARG A 145 2.09 -32.44 -5.47
N GLY A 146 2.46 -31.65 -6.47
CA GLY A 146 3.02 -30.31 -6.29
C GLY A 146 2.01 -29.17 -6.38
N VAL A 147 0.77 -29.44 -6.83
CA VAL A 147 -0.22 -28.38 -7.10
C VAL A 147 -0.55 -27.55 -5.86
N THR A 148 -0.71 -28.17 -4.69
CA THR A 148 -1.02 -27.44 -3.45
C THR A 148 0.12 -26.53 -3.03
N HIS A 149 1.36 -27.02 -3.11
CA HIS A 149 2.54 -26.20 -2.86
C HIS A 149 2.63 -25.02 -3.83
N LEU A 150 2.43 -25.28 -5.13
CA LEU A 150 2.42 -24.26 -6.17
C LEU A 150 1.37 -23.19 -5.92
N VAL A 151 0.12 -23.56 -5.64
CA VAL A 151 -0.95 -22.59 -5.36
C VAL A 151 -0.64 -21.77 -4.11
N SER A 152 -0.15 -22.41 -3.04
CA SER A 152 0.20 -21.72 -1.81
C SER A 152 1.36 -20.72 -2.02
N PHE A 153 2.36 -21.10 -2.80
CA PHE A 153 3.48 -20.24 -3.18
C PHE A 153 3.04 -19.08 -4.07
N LEU A 154 2.27 -19.35 -5.12
CA LEU A 154 1.77 -18.33 -6.04
C LEU A 154 0.91 -17.29 -5.32
N ALA A 155 -0.01 -17.73 -4.46
CA ALA A 155 -0.87 -16.84 -3.69
C ALA A 155 -0.07 -15.84 -2.84
N TYR A 156 1.07 -16.27 -2.28
CA TYR A 156 1.97 -15.41 -1.53
C TYR A 156 2.82 -14.50 -2.44
N SER A 157 3.47 -15.08 -3.46
CA SER A 157 4.39 -14.37 -4.34
C SER A 157 3.68 -13.29 -5.16
N VAL A 158 2.45 -13.56 -5.60
CA VAL A 158 1.63 -12.60 -6.34
C VAL A 158 1.29 -11.38 -5.48
N ILE A 159 1.08 -11.53 -4.17
CA ILE A 159 0.86 -10.39 -3.26
C ILE A 159 2.13 -9.55 -3.11
N LEU A 160 3.28 -10.19 -2.92
CA LEU A 160 4.57 -9.48 -2.80
C LEU A 160 4.87 -8.68 -4.08
N VAL A 161 4.79 -9.34 -5.23
CA VAL A 161 5.02 -8.74 -6.56
C VAL A 161 3.98 -7.67 -6.89
N GLY A 162 2.74 -7.83 -6.42
CA GLY A 162 1.67 -6.86 -6.62
C GLY A 162 1.99 -5.47 -6.09
N VAL A 163 2.70 -5.36 -4.96
CA VAL A 163 3.15 -4.05 -4.43
C VAL A 163 4.15 -3.39 -5.38
N ALA A 164 5.11 -4.14 -5.89
CA ALA A 164 6.08 -3.64 -6.88
C ALA A 164 5.37 -3.14 -8.14
N PHE A 165 4.36 -3.90 -8.58
CA PHE A 165 3.54 -3.55 -9.73
C PHE A 165 2.77 -2.24 -9.50
N VAL A 166 2.15 -2.05 -8.34
CA VAL A 166 1.45 -0.79 -7.98
C VAL A 166 2.42 0.39 -7.99
N CYS A 167 3.62 0.24 -7.40
CA CYS A 167 4.64 1.30 -7.42
C CYS A 167 5.10 1.63 -8.84
N MET A 168 5.36 0.61 -9.67
CA MET A 168 5.75 0.82 -11.07
C MET A 168 4.63 1.44 -11.89
N ALA A 169 3.39 0.96 -11.74
CA ALA A 169 2.23 1.49 -12.44
C ALA A 169 1.99 2.96 -12.07
N SER A 170 2.13 3.32 -10.79
CA SER A 170 2.06 4.71 -10.34
C SER A 170 3.13 5.59 -11.00
N TRP A 171 4.36 5.10 -11.12
CA TRP A 171 5.45 5.84 -11.77
C TRP A 171 5.21 6.02 -13.27
N THR A 172 4.79 4.95 -13.94
CA THR A 172 4.47 4.93 -15.37
C THR A 172 3.29 5.86 -15.67
N MET A 173 2.23 5.80 -14.86
CA MET A 173 1.08 6.70 -14.99
C MET A 173 1.45 8.16 -14.75
N HIS A 174 2.30 8.44 -13.76
CA HIS A 174 2.81 9.81 -13.56
C HIS A 174 3.59 10.31 -14.77
N TYR A 175 4.44 9.48 -15.38
CA TYR A 175 5.16 9.83 -16.61
C TYR A 175 4.19 10.13 -17.76
N PHE A 176 3.17 9.28 -17.95
CA PHE A 176 2.15 9.47 -18.98
C PHE A 176 1.14 10.58 -18.69
N SER A 177 0.94 10.97 -17.43
CA SER A 177 0.03 12.06 -17.05
C SER A 177 0.45 13.43 -17.57
N ARG A 178 1.68 13.56 -18.09
CA ARG A 178 2.12 14.74 -18.83
C ARG A 178 1.48 14.85 -20.21
N LEU A 179 0.86 13.77 -20.71
CA LEU A 179 0.08 13.81 -21.94
C LEU A 179 -1.32 14.36 -21.65
N PRO A 180 -1.86 15.24 -22.49
CA PRO A 180 -3.22 15.76 -22.33
C PRO A 180 -4.22 14.61 -22.45
N GLY A 181 -4.93 14.32 -21.37
CA GLY A 181 -5.90 13.23 -21.28
C GLY A 181 -6.19 12.87 -19.82
N LYS A 182 -7.44 12.49 -19.53
CA LYS A 182 -8.00 12.25 -18.18
C LYS A 182 -7.35 11.05 -17.47
N ALA A 183 -6.09 11.14 -17.09
CA ALA A 183 -5.45 10.15 -16.24
C ALA A 183 -6.04 10.23 -14.83
N GLY A 184 -6.60 9.11 -14.33
CA GLY A 184 -7.16 9.04 -12.99
C GLY A 184 -6.14 9.42 -11.91
N HIS A 185 -6.55 10.17 -10.89
CA HIS A 185 -5.64 10.79 -9.91
C HIS A 185 -5.00 9.83 -8.89
N TRP A 186 -5.20 8.51 -8.99
CA TRP A 186 -4.77 7.56 -7.98
C TRP A 186 -3.24 7.47 -7.84
N TYR A 187 -2.50 7.68 -8.94
CA TYR A 187 -1.03 7.68 -8.95
C TYR A 187 -0.42 8.82 -8.11
N ASN A 188 -1.21 9.84 -7.77
CA ASN A 188 -0.76 10.92 -6.88
C ASN A 188 -0.55 10.45 -5.44
N MET A 189 -1.06 9.28 -5.05
CA MET A 189 -0.82 8.71 -3.72
C MET A 189 0.68 8.67 -3.43
N LEU A 190 1.49 8.11 -4.33
CA LEU A 190 2.95 7.97 -4.17
C LEU A 190 3.73 9.25 -4.49
N HIS A 191 3.07 10.39 -4.71
CA HIS A 191 3.76 11.64 -5.08
C HIS A 191 4.36 12.34 -3.85
N VAL A 192 5.56 12.91 -3.98
CA VAL A 192 6.28 13.59 -2.87
C VAL A 192 5.38 14.60 -2.17
N ASP A 193 4.68 15.44 -2.92
CA ASP A 193 3.82 16.48 -2.35
C ASP A 193 2.70 15.92 -1.48
N TYR A 194 2.11 14.80 -1.92
CA TYR A 194 1.05 14.13 -1.17
C TYR A 194 1.62 13.62 0.15
N VAL A 195 2.79 12.96 0.11
CA VAL A 195 3.46 12.46 1.31
C VAL A 195 3.91 13.58 2.24
N ALA A 196 4.54 14.63 1.71
CA ALA A 196 5.03 15.76 2.49
C ALA A 196 3.89 16.48 3.24
N ARG A 197 2.75 16.69 2.58
CA ARG A 197 1.53 17.26 3.18
C ARG A 197 1.06 16.41 4.37
N ARG A 198 1.10 15.08 4.25
CA ARG A 198 0.71 14.16 5.33
C ARG A 198 1.70 14.10 6.47
N LEU A 199 2.99 14.07 6.17
CA LEU A 199 4.05 14.06 7.18
C LEU A 199 4.01 15.34 8.04
N ARG A 200 3.59 16.48 7.48
CA ARG A 200 3.42 17.73 8.24
C ARG A 200 2.40 17.57 9.37
N CYS A 201 1.28 16.90 9.11
CA CYS A 201 0.24 16.70 10.11
C CYS A 201 0.66 15.74 11.24
N LEU A 202 1.75 14.98 11.03
CA LEU A 202 2.30 14.01 11.99
C LEU A 202 3.46 14.57 12.83
N SER A 203 3.87 15.81 12.64
CA SER A 203 5.00 16.40 13.35
C SER A 203 4.77 16.51 14.87
N GLY A 204 3.52 16.44 15.34
CA GLY A 204 3.18 16.37 16.76
C GLY A 204 3.57 15.03 17.38
N SER A 205 4.37 15.06 18.46
CA SER A 205 5.06 13.92 19.07
C SER A 205 4.19 12.69 19.43
N LYS A 206 2.87 12.86 19.59
CA LYS A 206 1.96 11.78 20.02
C LYS A 206 1.59 10.78 18.91
N LEU A 207 1.50 11.20 17.65
CA LEU A 207 1.13 10.30 16.54
C LEU A 207 2.33 9.54 15.96
N ARG A 208 3.55 9.95 16.29
CA ARG A 208 4.79 9.36 15.75
C ARG A 208 5.11 7.98 16.33
N LEU A 209 4.80 7.76 17.60
CA LEU A 209 5.10 6.52 18.32
C LEU A 209 4.49 5.27 17.67
N PRO A 210 3.17 5.21 17.38
CA PRO A 210 2.56 4.01 16.78
C PRO A 210 3.11 3.69 15.39
N ALA A 211 3.38 4.70 14.56
CA ALA A 211 3.99 4.49 13.24
C ALA A 211 5.40 3.91 13.35
N SER A 212 6.23 4.44 14.26
CA SER A 212 7.59 3.91 14.46
C SER A 212 7.60 2.49 15.00
N LEU A 213 6.71 2.16 15.95
CA LEU A 213 6.60 0.80 16.49
C LEU A 213 6.15 -0.19 15.42
N PHE A 214 5.18 0.20 14.59
CA PHE A 214 4.75 -0.62 13.46
C PHE A 214 5.88 -0.86 12.46
N LEU A 215 6.67 0.17 12.11
CA LEU A 215 7.82 0.00 11.23
C LEU A 215 8.83 -0.98 11.82
N THR A 216 9.26 -0.77 13.06
CA THR A 216 10.24 -1.64 13.73
C THR A 216 9.74 -3.08 13.76
N PHE A 217 8.49 -3.29 14.16
CA PHE A 217 7.88 -4.62 14.18
C PHE A 217 7.85 -5.27 12.79
N SER A 218 7.36 -4.56 11.78
CA SER A 218 7.28 -5.07 10.39
C SER A 218 8.64 -5.39 9.79
N MET A 219 9.67 -4.58 10.08
CA MET A 219 11.03 -4.78 9.60
C MET A 219 11.73 -5.94 10.30
N VAL A 220 11.58 -6.04 11.62
CA VAL A 220 12.09 -7.20 12.36
C VAL A 220 11.45 -8.48 11.86
N TRP A 221 10.13 -8.49 11.62
CA TRP A 221 9.44 -9.65 11.06
C TRP A 221 9.98 -10.02 9.67
N ALA A 222 10.16 -9.04 8.77
CA ALA A 222 10.76 -9.27 7.45
C ALA A 222 12.18 -9.84 7.55
N VAL A 223 13.04 -9.26 8.41
CA VAL A 223 14.43 -9.72 8.61
C VAL A 223 14.47 -11.15 9.16
N VAL A 224 13.59 -11.47 10.12
CA VAL A 224 13.48 -12.82 10.68
C VAL A 224 13.10 -13.82 9.60
N ASN A 225 12.10 -13.51 8.75
CA ASN A 225 11.73 -14.39 7.64
C ASN A 225 12.87 -14.56 6.62
N VAL A 226 13.57 -13.48 6.26
CA VAL A 226 14.76 -13.54 5.39
C VAL A 226 15.85 -14.44 5.99
N PHE A 227 16.14 -14.28 7.28
CA PHE A 227 17.13 -15.08 7.99
C PHE A 227 16.77 -16.57 7.95
N PHE A 228 15.50 -16.91 8.16
CA PHE A 228 15.05 -18.30 8.09
C PHE A 228 15.13 -18.88 6.68
N GLN A 229 14.86 -18.09 5.64
CA GLN A 229 15.10 -18.56 4.27
C GLN A 229 16.59 -18.87 4.05
N VAL A 230 17.50 -18.02 4.51
CA VAL A 230 18.94 -18.27 4.43
C VAL A 230 19.34 -19.53 5.20
N LEU A 231 18.78 -19.75 6.41
CA LEU A 231 19.04 -20.97 7.16
C LEU A 231 18.56 -22.23 6.42
N ASN A 232 17.38 -22.18 5.80
CA ASN A 232 16.87 -23.29 4.99
C ASN A 232 17.81 -23.59 3.82
N VAL A 233 18.39 -22.57 3.19
CA VAL A 233 19.42 -22.74 2.15
C VAL A 233 20.67 -23.42 2.70
N VAL A 234 21.18 -22.95 3.83
CA VAL A 234 22.42 -23.49 4.43
C VAL A 234 22.21 -24.94 4.86
N GLN A 235 21.09 -25.26 5.51
CA GLN A 235 20.75 -26.62 5.89
C GLN A 235 20.62 -27.54 4.68
N TYR A 236 20.05 -27.04 3.58
CA TYR A 236 19.97 -27.78 2.32
C TYR A 236 21.36 -28.12 1.77
N LEU A 237 22.28 -27.14 1.72
CA LEU A 237 23.65 -27.33 1.24
C LEU A 237 24.45 -28.31 2.11
N ILE A 238 24.30 -28.26 3.43
CA ILE A 238 24.97 -29.20 4.35
C ILE A 238 24.44 -30.63 4.15
N SER A 239 23.12 -30.77 3.95
CA SER A 239 22.50 -32.09 3.77
C SER A 239 22.93 -32.77 2.47
N THR A 240 23.16 -32.00 1.40
CA THR A 240 23.69 -32.53 0.13
C THR A 240 25.12 -33.04 0.25
N ASP A 241 25.95 -32.44 1.10
CA ASP A 241 27.36 -32.81 1.27
C ASP A 241 27.53 -34.09 2.12
N ASN A 242 26.65 -34.29 3.10
CA ASN A 242 26.70 -35.50 3.93
C ASN A 242 26.15 -36.74 3.21
N SER A 243 25.16 -36.56 2.33
CA SER A 243 24.48 -37.68 1.63
C SER A 243 25.38 -38.37 0.60
N THR A 244 26.31 -37.63 -0.02
CA THR A 244 27.32 -38.19 -0.94
C THR A 244 28.36 -39.06 -0.22
N SER A 245 28.56 -38.86 1.09
CA SER A 245 29.55 -39.60 1.87
C SER A 245 29.08 -40.95 2.43
N SER A 246 27.78 -41.13 2.73
CA SER A 246 27.29 -42.34 3.44
C SER A 246 26.72 -43.45 2.53
N CYS A 247 26.37 -43.15 1.28
CA CYS A 247 25.75 -44.13 0.37
C CYS A 247 26.75 -44.90 -0.53
N THR A 248 28.04 -44.58 -0.46
CA THR A 248 29.08 -45.23 -1.29
C THR A 248 29.57 -46.57 -0.74
N GLU A 249 29.14 -47.00 0.44
CA GLU A 249 29.68 -48.19 1.12
C GLU A 249 28.82 -49.48 1.02
N GLY A 250 27.61 -49.47 0.43
CA GLY A 250 26.70 -50.63 0.59
C GLY A 250 25.85 -51.14 -0.58
N LEU A 251 25.82 -50.48 -1.74
CA LEU A 251 24.92 -50.87 -2.84
C LEU A 251 25.67 -51.14 -4.15
N ASN A 252 25.42 -52.34 -4.71
CA ASN A 252 25.97 -52.84 -5.97
C ASN A 252 25.94 -51.78 -7.08
N LYS A 253 27.13 -51.40 -7.55
CA LYS A 253 27.44 -50.31 -8.49
C LYS A 253 26.81 -50.40 -9.89
N GLU A 254 26.13 -51.48 -10.25
CA GLU A 254 25.83 -51.75 -11.68
C GLU A 254 24.50 -51.20 -12.21
N SER A 255 23.58 -50.69 -11.37
CA SER A 255 22.24 -50.26 -11.86
C SER A 255 21.86 -48.81 -11.56
N ALA A 256 22.62 -48.09 -10.72
CA ALA A 256 22.34 -46.69 -10.36
C ALA A 256 23.17 -45.66 -11.16
N GLY A 257 24.13 -46.11 -11.97
CA GLY A 257 25.14 -45.24 -12.59
C GLY A 257 24.67 -44.34 -13.74
N ASN A 258 23.44 -44.51 -14.26
CA ASN A 258 23.03 -43.81 -15.49
C ASN A 258 22.00 -42.68 -15.32
N LEU A 259 21.54 -42.37 -14.10
CA LEU A 259 20.51 -41.33 -13.92
C LEU A 259 20.83 -40.19 -12.93
N ILE A 260 21.92 -40.27 -12.16
CA ILE A 260 22.09 -39.38 -10.99
C ILE A 260 23.23 -38.36 -11.13
N GLU A 261 24.13 -38.47 -12.11
CA GLU A 261 25.28 -37.57 -12.24
C GLU A 261 25.18 -36.58 -13.41
N SER A 262 24.03 -35.92 -13.63
CA SER A 262 24.06 -34.71 -14.46
C SER A 262 24.50 -33.52 -13.60
N PRO A 263 25.69 -32.93 -13.83
CA PRO A 263 26.15 -31.74 -13.11
C PRO A 263 25.18 -30.55 -13.26
N ASP A 264 24.28 -30.60 -14.25
CA ASP A 264 23.25 -29.62 -14.50
C ASP A 264 22.22 -29.50 -13.36
N TYR A 265 21.94 -30.57 -12.61
CA TYR A 265 20.92 -30.54 -11.55
C TYR A 265 21.36 -29.69 -10.33
N HIS A 266 22.63 -29.80 -9.92
CA HIS A 266 23.16 -29.01 -8.81
C HIS A 266 23.21 -27.51 -9.13
N GLY A 267 23.61 -27.15 -10.36
CA GLY A 267 23.61 -25.77 -10.82
C GLY A 267 22.21 -25.16 -10.82
N PHE A 268 21.22 -25.90 -11.34
CA PHE A 268 19.82 -25.48 -11.38
C PHE A 268 19.27 -25.16 -9.98
N LEU A 269 19.58 -26.02 -9.02
CA LEU A 269 19.10 -25.91 -7.65
C LEU A 269 19.76 -24.79 -6.86
N LEU A 270 21.06 -24.55 -7.08
CA LEU A 270 21.76 -23.40 -6.52
C LEU A 270 21.13 -22.09 -7.03
N VAL A 271 20.87 -21.99 -8.34
CA VAL A 271 20.23 -20.80 -8.94
C VAL A 271 18.85 -20.55 -8.35
N LYS A 272 18.00 -21.59 -8.25
CA LYS A 272 16.68 -21.50 -7.59
C LYS A 272 16.79 -20.92 -6.18
N THR A 273 17.75 -21.43 -5.43
CA THR A 273 17.93 -21.12 -4.02
C THR A 273 18.43 -19.69 -3.81
N VAL A 274 19.43 -19.27 -4.60
CA VAL A 274 19.93 -17.90 -4.61
C VAL A 274 18.83 -16.92 -5.04
N LEU A 275 18.07 -17.25 -6.09
CA LEU A 275 16.97 -16.42 -6.56
C LEU A 275 15.86 -16.26 -5.50
N GLY A 276 15.56 -17.32 -4.76
CA GLY A 276 14.63 -17.30 -3.63
C GLY A 276 15.08 -16.33 -2.53
N VAL A 277 16.34 -16.44 -2.09
CA VAL A 277 16.92 -15.55 -1.07
C VAL A 277 16.95 -14.10 -1.54
N VAL A 278 17.41 -13.84 -2.77
CA VAL A 278 17.44 -12.48 -3.34
C VAL A 278 16.03 -11.89 -3.38
N THR A 279 15.06 -12.69 -3.82
CA THR A 279 13.64 -12.30 -3.81
C THR A 279 13.19 -11.98 -2.39
N ALA A 280 13.45 -12.82 -1.39
CA ALA A 280 13.04 -12.53 0.00
C ALA A 280 13.69 -11.25 0.57
N VAL A 281 14.99 -11.08 0.35
CA VAL A 281 15.77 -9.90 0.80
C VAL A 281 15.22 -8.60 0.20
N LEU A 282 14.81 -8.63 -1.08
CA LEU A 282 14.26 -7.46 -1.76
C LEU A 282 12.78 -7.24 -1.45
N CYS A 283 11.97 -8.30 -1.52
CA CYS A 283 10.51 -8.22 -1.49
C CYS A 283 9.97 -7.97 -0.08
N LEU A 284 10.46 -8.68 0.94
CA LEU A 284 9.86 -8.62 2.28
C LEU A 284 10.07 -7.26 2.95
N PRO A 285 11.27 -6.66 2.96
CA PRO A 285 11.46 -5.32 3.51
C PRO A 285 10.73 -4.24 2.70
N SER A 286 10.67 -4.39 1.37
CA SER A 286 9.92 -3.49 0.49
C SER A 286 8.43 -3.53 0.78
N TYR A 287 7.88 -4.73 0.97
CA TYR A 287 6.49 -4.96 1.35
C TYR A 287 6.16 -4.34 2.71
N ALA A 288 6.99 -4.59 3.73
CA ALA A 288 6.86 -3.98 5.06
C ALA A 288 6.91 -2.43 4.99
N SER A 289 7.85 -1.89 4.20
CA SER A 289 8.02 -0.45 4.00
C SER A 289 6.81 0.20 3.34
N PHE A 290 6.19 -0.49 2.37
CA PHE A 290 5.00 -0.02 1.69
C PHE A 290 3.79 0.05 2.64
N TRP A 291 3.57 -0.96 3.47
CA TRP A 291 2.46 -0.91 4.44
C TRP A 291 2.70 0.09 5.57
N HIS A 292 3.95 0.26 6.00
CA HIS A 292 4.29 1.34 6.90
C HIS A 292 4.00 2.72 6.26
N TYR A 293 4.29 2.87 4.96
CA TYR A 293 3.93 4.07 4.22
C TYR A 293 2.41 4.31 4.20
N VAL A 294 1.60 3.29 3.88
CA VAL A 294 0.13 3.39 3.92
C VAL A 294 -0.38 3.79 5.31
N LEU A 295 0.20 3.21 6.37
CA LEU A 295 -0.12 3.57 7.75
C LEU A 295 0.13 5.05 8.04
N VAL A 296 1.27 5.58 7.60
CA VAL A 296 1.63 6.99 7.77
C VAL A 296 0.64 7.89 7.01
N ILE A 297 0.29 7.55 5.78
CA ILE A 297 -0.71 8.30 5.01
C ILE A 297 -2.07 8.30 5.73
N ARG A 298 -2.51 7.15 6.23
CA ARG A 298 -3.77 7.01 6.99
C ARG A 298 -3.78 7.90 8.23
N GLN A 299 -2.72 7.85 9.04
CA GLN A 299 -2.61 8.64 10.26
C GLN A 299 -2.52 10.15 9.93
N GLY A 300 -1.77 10.52 8.90
CA GLY A 300 -1.68 11.91 8.45
C GLY A 300 -3.03 12.45 7.98
N LEU A 301 -3.82 11.64 7.27
CA LEU A 301 -5.17 12.01 6.83
C LEU A 301 -6.13 12.19 8.01
N THR A 302 -6.06 11.29 9.00
CA THR A 302 -6.85 11.40 10.24
C THR A 302 -6.50 12.67 11.01
N ALA A 303 -5.21 12.99 11.12
CA ALA A 303 -4.75 14.23 11.75
C ALA A 303 -5.22 15.47 10.98
N GLU A 304 -5.19 15.45 9.64
CA GLU A 304 -5.68 16.57 8.84
C GLU A 304 -7.19 16.76 8.96
N LEU A 305 -7.99 15.68 9.00
CA LEU A 305 -9.43 15.78 9.23
C LEU A 305 -9.75 16.43 10.59
N ASN A 306 -8.95 16.16 11.63
CA ASN A 306 -9.07 16.86 12.91
C ASN A 306 -8.78 18.37 12.77
N LEU A 307 -7.80 18.76 11.95
CA LEU A 307 -7.55 20.18 11.64
C LEU A 307 -8.70 20.82 10.86
N VAL A 308 -9.34 20.05 9.96
CA VAL A 308 -10.55 20.51 9.26
C VAL A 308 -11.69 20.78 10.25
N LEU A 309 -11.88 19.95 11.28
CA LEU A 309 -12.85 20.21 12.34
C LEU A 309 -12.55 21.52 13.09
N VAL A 310 -11.29 21.76 13.44
CA VAL A 310 -10.86 23.03 14.07
C VAL A 310 -11.11 24.21 13.14
N PHE A 311 -10.80 24.08 11.85
CA PHE A 311 -11.03 25.10 10.85
C PHE A 311 -12.52 25.44 10.72
N ILE A 312 -13.39 24.43 10.65
CA ILE A 312 -14.84 24.61 10.55
C ILE A 312 -15.36 25.39 11.76
N LYS A 313 -14.95 25.02 12.96
CA LYS A 313 -15.32 25.71 14.20
C LYS A 313 -14.90 27.17 14.23
N HIS A 314 -13.69 27.48 13.74
CA HIS A 314 -13.22 28.88 13.68
C HIS A 314 -13.91 29.72 12.60
N ASN A 315 -14.57 29.08 11.64
CA ASN A 315 -15.21 29.74 10.51
C ASN A 315 -16.72 29.44 10.48
N GLU A 316 -17.33 29.27 11.66
CA GLU A 316 -18.78 29.15 11.81
C GLU A 316 -19.49 30.34 11.14
N GLY A 317 -20.58 30.05 10.42
CA GLY A 317 -21.29 31.03 9.59
C GLY A 317 -20.73 31.22 8.17
N ARG A 318 -19.49 30.76 7.88
CA ARG A 318 -18.90 30.82 6.53
C ARG A 318 -18.97 29.47 5.83
N LEU A 319 -20.19 29.09 5.42
CA LEU A 319 -20.50 27.76 4.86
C LEU A 319 -19.61 27.39 3.66
N ASP A 320 -19.40 28.30 2.72
CA ASP A 320 -18.64 28.03 1.49
C ASP A 320 -17.18 27.69 1.76
N TRP A 321 -16.56 28.35 2.75
CA TRP A 321 -15.16 28.11 3.12
C TRP A 321 -15.00 26.71 3.72
N CYS A 322 -15.94 26.32 4.59
CA CYS A 322 -15.98 25.01 5.21
C CYS A 322 -16.21 23.91 4.16
N ARG A 323 -17.20 24.07 3.28
CA ARG A 323 -17.49 23.13 2.19
C ARG A 323 -16.28 22.91 1.30
N ARG A 324 -15.59 23.98 0.89
CA ARG A 324 -14.37 23.89 0.07
C ARG A 324 -13.26 23.11 0.77
N ARG A 325 -13.04 23.36 2.06
CA ARG A 325 -12.02 22.65 2.82
C ARG A 325 -12.35 21.15 2.96
N ILE A 326 -13.63 20.81 3.13
CA ILE A 326 -14.13 19.42 3.16
C ILE A 326 -13.95 18.74 1.80
N VAL A 327 -14.28 19.40 0.69
CA VAL A 327 -14.11 18.84 -0.66
C VAL A 327 -12.65 18.51 -0.95
N GLU A 328 -11.73 19.40 -0.59
CA GLU A 328 -10.29 19.17 -0.81
C GLU A 328 -9.81 17.93 -0.05
N ILE A 329 -10.12 17.80 1.24
CA ILE A 329 -9.71 16.62 2.03
C ILE A 329 -10.43 15.36 1.56
N HIS A 330 -11.69 15.47 1.13
CA HIS A 330 -12.46 14.35 0.58
C HIS A 330 -11.84 13.83 -0.73
N ARG A 331 -11.40 14.71 -1.64
CA ARG A 331 -10.69 14.32 -2.87
C ARG A 331 -9.43 13.50 -2.55
N GLU A 332 -8.69 13.91 -1.53
CA GLU A 332 -7.48 13.19 -1.15
C GLU A 332 -7.75 11.86 -0.44
N LEU A 333 -8.84 11.77 0.34
CA LEU A 333 -9.34 10.51 0.89
C LEU A 333 -9.82 9.59 -0.22
N ALA A 334 -10.49 10.11 -1.26
CA ALA A 334 -10.96 9.34 -2.41
C ALA A 334 -9.80 8.67 -3.17
N VAL A 335 -8.65 9.33 -3.28
CA VAL A 335 -7.43 8.74 -3.85
C VAL A 335 -6.99 7.51 -3.04
N LEU A 336 -6.91 7.62 -1.71
CA LEU A 336 -6.54 6.49 -0.84
C LEU A 336 -7.59 5.38 -0.91
N ARG A 337 -8.89 5.74 -0.84
CA ARG A 337 -10.02 4.82 -0.98
C ARG A 337 -9.93 4.00 -2.26
N HIS A 338 -9.73 4.66 -3.41
CA HIS A 338 -9.68 4.00 -4.70
C HIS A 338 -8.55 2.97 -4.80
N VAL A 339 -7.34 3.32 -4.34
CA VAL A 339 -6.20 2.40 -4.34
C VAL A 339 -6.45 1.22 -3.39
N MET A 340 -6.93 1.49 -2.17
CA MET A 340 -7.18 0.45 -1.17
C MET A 340 -8.36 -0.45 -1.54
N ALA A 341 -9.41 0.09 -2.19
CA ALA A 341 -10.57 -0.67 -2.64
C ALA A 341 -10.19 -1.75 -3.66
N GLY A 342 -9.24 -1.49 -4.55
CA GLY A 342 -8.71 -2.51 -5.45
C GLY A 342 -7.71 -3.45 -4.76
N LEU A 343 -6.79 -2.88 -3.97
CA LEU A 343 -5.66 -3.62 -3.42
C LEU A 343 -6.03 -4.56 -2.26
N MET A 344 -6.86 -4.11 -1.32
CA MET A 344 -7.16 -4.88 -0.10
C MET A 344 -7.88 -6.20 -0.39
N PRO A 345 -8.93 -6.25 -1.21
CA PRO A 345 -9.62 -7.51 -1.44
C PRO A 345 -8.76 -8.52 -2.19
N PHE A 346 -7.93 -8.06 -3.12
CA PHE A 346 -6.93 -8.90 -3.78
C PHE A 346 -5.97 -9.54 -2.78
N ILE A 347 -5.46 -8.76 -1.82
CA ILE A 347 -4.56 -9.26 -0.79
C ILE A 347 -5.26 -10.22 0.16
N VAL A 348 -6.45 -9.87 0.64
CA VAL A 348 -7.17 -10.69 1.62
C VAL A 348 -7.63 -12.00 0.95
N ALA A 349 -8.15 -11.96 -0.28
CA ALA A 349 -8.52 -13.17 -1.01
C ALA A 349 -7.31 -14.07 -1.28
N SER A 350 -6.20 -13.51 -1.77
CA SER A 350 -4.97 -14.27 -2.05
C SER A 350 -4.32 -14.78 -0.76
N GLY A 351 -4.32 -14.00 0.31
CA GLY A 351 -3.75 -14.36 1.61
C GLY A 351 -4.55 -15.47 2.27
N VAL A 352 -5.87 -15.36 2.32
CA VAL A 352 -6.77 -16.40 2.84
C VAL A 352 -6.65 -17.68 2.01
N LEU A 353 -6.59 -17.58 0.68
CA LEU A 353 -6.33 -18.73 -0.19
C LEU A 353 -5.00 -19.38 0.17
N GLY A 354 -3.91 -18.61 0.22
CA GLY A 354 -2.57 -19.12 0.54
C GLY A 354 -2.48 -19.82 1.89
N VAL A 355 -3.13 -19.27 2.93
CA VAL A 355 -3.23 -19.86 4.27
C VAL A 355 -4.07 -21.14 4.26
N THR A 356 -5.24 -21.10 3.64
CA THR A 356 -6.15 -22.27 3.54
C THR A 356 -5.47 -23.43 2.83
N VAL A 357 -4.74 -23.14 1.74
CA VAL A 357 -3.99 -24.14 0.99
C VAL A 357 -2.88 -24.76 1.84
N HIS A 358 -2.17 -23.92 2.60
CA HIS A 358 -1.09 -24.41 3.44
C HIS A 358 -1.59 -25.26 4.61
N ILE A 359 -2.69 -24.87 5.25
CA ILE A 359 -3.35 -25.67 6.29
C ILE A 359 -3.79 -27.02 5.73
N SER A 360 -4.43 -27.01 4.55
CA SER A 360 -4.90 -28.24 3.89
C SER A 360 -3.74 -29.17 3.53
N TRP A 361 -2.64 -28.60 3.05
CA TRP A 361 -1.42 -29.36 2.76
C TRP A 361 -0.83 -29.98 4.02
N ASN A 362 -0.69 -29.21 5.11
CA ASN A 362 -0.21 -29.73 6.39
C ASN A 362 -1.11 -30.85 6.89
N TYR A 363 -2.43 -30.67 6.89
CA TYR A 363 -3.37 -31.70 7.31
C TYR A 363 -3.17 -33.02 6.54
N ASN A 364 -3.00 -32.96 5.22
CA ASN A 364 -2.76 -34.14 4.39
C ASN A 364 -1.41 -34.81 4.73
N VAL A 365 -0.34 -34.02 4.92
CA VAL A 365 0.98 -34.55 5.29
C VAL A 365 0.95 -35.23 6.67
N TYR A 366 0.28 -34.62 7.65
CA TYR A 366 0.19 -35.16 9.01
C TYR A 366 -0.78 -36.34 9.14
N SER A 367 -1.79 -36.45 8.28
CA SER A 367 -2.78 -37.55 8.32
C SER A 367 -2.28 -38.86 7.70
N ASP A 368 -1.35 -38.81 6.73
CA ASP A 368 -0.77 -39.97 6.04
C ASP A 368 0.20 -40.83 6.90
N ASN A 369 0.12 -40.75 8.24
CA ASN A 369 0.89 -41.54 9.22
C ASN A 369 2.44 -41.42 9.12
N LYS A 370 2.97 -40.47 8.36
CA LYS A 370 4.41 -40.19 8.23
C LYS A 370 4.94 -39.29 9.36
N ARG A 371 4.74 -39.71 10.62
CA ARG A 371 5.08 -38.90 11.81
C ARG A 371 6.55 -38.45 11.85
N CYS A 372 7.51 -39.28 11.42
CA CYS A 372 8.93 -38.92 11.42
C CYS A 372 9.25 -37.71 10.52
N LEU A 373 8.66 -37.63 9.32
CA LEU A 373 8.84 -36.49 8.41
C LEU A 373 8.14 -35.21 8.93
N ALA A 374 7.20 -35.38 9.85
CA ALA A 374 6.35 -34.31 10.34
C ALA A 374 7.04 -33.47 11.44
N GLU A 375 7.92 -34.09 12.23
CA GLU A 375 8.72 -33.41 13.26
C GLU A 375 9.86 -32.59 12.64
N GLU A 376 10.55 -33.13 11.62
CA GLU A 376 11.64 -32.45 10.91
C GLU A 376 11.16 -31.18 10.17
N ASN A 377 9.89 -31.14 9.77
CA ASN A 377 9.32 -30.04 9.00
C ASN A 377 8.57 -28.98 9.84
N LEU A 378 8.50 -29.14 11.17
CA LEU A 378 7.73 -28.23 12.04
C LEU A 378 8.22 -26.78 11.93
N LEU A 379 9.54 -26.57 11.96
CA LEU A 379 10.13 -25.24 11.87
C LEU A 379 9.82 -24.58 10.52
N ILE A 380 10.00 -25.32 9.42
CA ILE A 380 9.69 -24.86 8.06
C ILE A 380 8.22 -24.45 7.96
N ASN A 381 7.30 -25.24 8.53
CA ASN A 381 5.88 -24.92 8.55
C ASN A 381 5.59 -23.63 9.32
N ILE A 382 6.19 -23.44 10.52
CA ILE A 382 6.05 -22.21 11.30
C ILE A 382 6.51 -20.99 10.49
N PHE A 383 7.61 -21.12 9.73
CA PHE A 383 8.11 -20.03 8.89
C PHE A 383 7.19 -19.71 7.71
N ILE A 384 6.70 -20.73 7.00
CA ILE A 384 5.75 -20.53 5.90
C ILE A 384 4.47 -19.87 6.42
N PHE A 385 3.99 -20.27 7.60
CA PHE A 385 2.87 -19.60 8.26
C PHE A 385 3.21 -18.15 8.61
N SER A 386 4.37 -17.90 9.21
CA SER A 386 4.83 -16.55 9.57
C SER A 386 4.84 -15.61 8.37
N GLU A 387 5.35 -16.04 7.21
CA GLU A 387 5.36 -15.25 5.97
C GLU A 387 3.94 -14.92 5.49
N LYS A 388 3.05 -15.91 5.48
CA LYS A 388 1.65 -15.72 5.05
C LYS A 388 0.87 -14.81 5.99
N PHE A 389 1.07 -14.97 7.30
CA PHE A 389 0.47 -14.08 8.29
C PHE A 389 1.01 -12.66 8.19
N MET A 390 2.31 -12.48 7.95
CA MET A 390 2.88 -11.15 7.71
C MET A 390 2.19 -10.45 6.53
N VAL A 391 2.03 -11.18 5.42
CA VAL A 391 1.39 -10.68 4.19
C VAL A 391 -0.11 -10.42 4.36
N LEU A 392 -0.79 -11.12 5.28
CA LEU A 392 -2.22 -10.88 5.55
C LEU A 392 -2.45 -9.78 6.60
N ILE A 393 -1.67 -9.78 7.68
CA ILE A 393 -1.91 -8.94 8.87
C ILE A 393 -1.39 -7.51 8.67
N LEU A 394 -0.19 -7.33 8.09
CA LEU A 394 0.38 -5.98 7.92
C LEU A 394 -0.55 -5.02 7.14
N PRO A 395 -1.16 -5.42 6.01
CA PRO A 395 -2.15 -4.60 5.31
C PRO A 395 -3.35 -4.24 6.17
N LEU A 396 -3.93 -5.22 6.87
CA LEU A 396 -5.12 -5.00 7.70
C LEU A 396 -4.85 -3.99 8.82
N VAL A 397 -3.68 -4.08 9.46
CA VAL A 397 -3.27 -3.14 10.51
C VAL A 397 -2.94 -1.76 9.94
N ALA A 398 -2.23 -1.71 8.81
CA ALA A 398 -1.84 -0.46 8.15
C ALA A 398 -3.05 0.33 7.62
N VAL A 399 -4.04 -0.37 7.05
CA VAL A 399 -5.30 0.21 6.56
C VAL A 399 -6.26 0.47 7.70
N GLY A 400 -6.30 -0.38 8.74
CA GLY A 400 -7.19 -0.22 9.90
C GLY A 400 -8.48 -1.01 9.75
N GLY A 401 -8.45 -2.07 8.94
CA GLY A 401 -9.60 -2.86 8.54
C GLY A 401 -9.49 -3.30 7.08
N LEU A 402 -10.64 -3.65 6.49
CA LEU A 402 -10.75 -4.03 5.08
C LEU A 402 -10.87 -2.82 4.14
N ASN A 403 -11.39 -1.70 4.65
CA ASN A 403 -11.55 -0.45 3.92
C ASN A 403 -11.10 0.75 4.78
N VAL A 404 -10.91 1.89 4.12
CA VAL A 404 -10.54 3.16 4.78
C VAL A 404 -11.76 4.03 5.12
N ASP A 405 -12.99 3.53 4.91
CA ASP A 405 -14.21 4.31 5.09
C ASP A 405 -14.46 4.70 6.54
N HIS A 406 -13.94 3.90 7.48
CA HIS A 406 -13.96 4.22 8.90
C HIS A 406 -13.37 5.60 9.22
N ILE A 407 -12.40 6.10 8.42
CA ILE A 407 -11.81 7.43 8.61
C ILE A 407 -12.85 8.52 8.36
N TRP A 408 -13.65 8.38 7.29
CA TRP A 408 -14.72 9.34 6.98
C TRP A 408 -15.85 9.27 7.99
N PHE A 409 -16.25 8.08 8.40
CA PHE A 409 -17.29 7.92 9.42
C PHE A 409 -16.87 8.52 10.76
N GLN A 410 -15.61 8.37 11.18
CA GLN A 410 -15.08 9.03 12.36
C GLN A 410 -15.11 10.56 12.23
N PHE A 411 -14.73 11.10 11.07
CA PHE A 411 -14.83 12.53 10.80
C PHE A 411 -16.28 13.02 10.85
N MET A 412 -17.21 12.34 10.20
CA MET A 412 -18.64 12.67 10.21
C MET A 412 -19.24 12.65 11.61
N TYR A 413 -18.90 11.63 12.39
CA TYR A 413 -19.30 11.54 13.79
C TYR A 413 -18.75 12.70 14.60
N ALA A 414 -17.45 13.00 14.47
CA ALA A 414 -16.82 14.13 15.17
C ALA A 414 -17.40 15.49 14.73
N LEU A 415 -17.71 15.67 13.45
CA LEU A 415 -18.36 16.87 12.90
C LEU A 415 -19.75 17.07 13.50
N SER A 416 -20.56 16.01 13.58
CA SER A 416 -21.90 16.07 14.17
C SER A 416 -21.89 16.46 15.65
N ARG A 417 -20.84 16.08 16.38
CA ARG A 417 -20.66 16.43 17.80
C ARG A 417 -20.24 17.87 18.04
N GLN A 418 -19.78 18.60 17.02
CA GLN A 418 -19.43 20.02 17.14
C GLN A 418 -20.63 20.96 16.92
N LYS A 419 -21.83 20.44 16.62
CA LYS A 419 -23.02 21.25 16.38
C LYS A 419 -23.30 22.17 17.56
N ASN A 420 -23.34 23.48 17.28
CA ASN A 420 -23.73 24.52 18.23
C ASN A 420 -25.16 24.98 17.95
N THR A 421 -25.94 25.27 19.00
CA THR A 421 -27.33 25.75 18.89
C THR A 421 -27.42 27.12 18.24
N ASP A 422 -26.42 27.99 18.43
CA ASP A 422 -26.42 29.36 17.90
C ASP A 422 -26.31 29.42 16.37
N HIS A 423 -25.80 28.35 15.75
CA HIS A 423 -25.55 28.25 14.32
C HIS A 423 -26.14 26.95 13.73
N GLU A 424 -27.29 26.51 14.24
CA GLU A 424 -27.92 25.24 13.87
C GLU A 424 -28.11 25.07 12.35
N GLU A 425 -28.61 26.09 11.65
CA GLU A 425 -28.83 26.05 10.20
C GLU A 425 -27.52 25.86 9.41
N PHE A 426 -26.42 26.49 9.85
CA PHE A 426 -25.11 26.31 9.24
C PHE A 426 -24.64 24.86 9.38
N TRP A 427 -24.77 24.28 10.58
CA TRP A 427 -24.34 22.92 10.87
C TRP A 427 -25.18 21.88 10.11
N ASP A 428 -26.49 22.06 10.01
CA ASP A 428 -27.36 21.14 9.29
C ASP A 428 -27.07 21.15 7.79
N ARG A 429 -26.88 22.33 7.19
CA ARG A 429 -26.48 22.46 5.78
C ARG A 429 -25.08 21.88 5.50
N LEU A 430 -24.16 21.96 6.46
CA LEU A 430 -22.82 21.41 6.34
C LEU A 430 -22.83 19.87 6.48
N LEU A 431 -23.57 19.35 7.45
CA LEU A 431 -23.75 17.90 7.64
C LEU A 431 -24.45 17.26 6.46
N HIS A 432 -25.49 17.90 5.91
CA HIS A 432 -26.18 17.44 4.71
C HIS A 432 -25.21 17.36 3.53
N PHE A 433 -24.47 18.45 3.26
CA PHE A 433 -23.45 18.48 2.21
C PHE A 433 -22.39 17.38 2.39
N THR A 434 -21.94 17.14 3.62
CA THR A 434 -20.91 16.14 3.90
C THR A 434 -21.43 14.71 3.73
N LYS A 435 -22.74 14.47 3.99
CA LYS A 435 -23.41 13.20 3.66
C LYS A 435 -23.52 12.98 2.16
N GLU A 436 -23.88 14.02 1.39
CA GLU A 436 -23.96 13.96 -0.08
C GLU A 436 -22.60 13.65 -0.73
N LEU A 437 -21.51 14.09 -0.09
CA LEU A 437 -20.15 13.82 -0.54
C LEU A 437 -19.70 12.36 -0.37
N ASP A 438 -20.37 11.56 0.46
CA ASP A 438 -20.03 10.15 0.61
C ASP A 438 -20.76 9.37 -0.50
N PRO A 439 -20.13 9.07 -1.65
CA PRO A 439 -20.77 8.20 -2.62
C PRO A 439 -21.03 6.87 -1.93
N GLU A 440 -22.27 6.37 -1.98
CA GLU A 440 -22.61 5.02 -1.57
C GLU A 440 -21.62 4.07 -2.26
N HIS A 441 -20.56 3.69 -1.54
CA HIS A 441 -19.55 2.84 -2.11
C HIS A 441 -20.12 1.43 -2.00
N ASN A 442 -20.43 0.87 -3.16
CA ASN A 442 -20.52 -0.56 -3.41
C ASN A 442 -19.20 -1.18 -2.92
N GLY A 443 -19.14 -1.47 -1.63
CA GLY A 443 -18.02 -2.16 -1.01
C GLY A 443 -17.78 -3.43 -1.80
N MET A 444 -16.52 -3.82 -1.94
CA MET A 444 -16.23 -5.07 -2.62
C MET A 444 -16.96 -6.18 -1.85
N ASP A 445 -17.96 -6.77 -2.49
CA ASP A 445 -18.80 -7.73 -1.84
C ASP A 445 -17.91 -8.85 -1.31
N ILE A 446 -18.08 -9.13 -0.01
CA ILE A 446 -17.52 -10.28 0.70
C ILE A 446 -17.67 -11.58 -0.12
N THR A 447 -18.60 -11.61 -1.08
CA THR A 447 -18.79 -12.65 -2.10
C THR A 447 -17.55 -12.99 -2.92
N VAL A 448 -16.65 -12.05 -3.25
CA VAL A 448 -15.40 -12.38 -3.97
C VAL A 448 -14.47 -13.19 -3.07
N LEU A 449 -14.38 -12.81 -1.80
CA LEU A 449 -13.60 -13.54 -0.80
C LEU A 449 -14.20 -14.92 -0.52
N LEU A 450 -15.52 -14.98 -0.33
CA LEU A 450 -16.26 -16.21 -0.12
C LEU A 450 -16.20 -17.13 -1.34
N SER A 451 -16.22 -16.62 -2.56
CA SER A 451 -16.16 -17.42 -3.78
C SER A 451 -14.78 -18.05 -3.98
N VAL A 452 -13.69 -17.33 -3.70
CA VAL A 452 -12.33 -17.89 -3.74
C VAL A 452 -12.16 -19.00 -2.70
N VAL A 453 -12.64 -18.77 -1.47
CA VAL A 453 -12.60 -19.78 -0.39
C VAL A 453 -13.48 -20.98 -0.75
N SER A 454 -14.68 -20.75 -1.29
CA SER A 454 -15.63 -21.81 -1.66
C SER A 454 -15.14 -22.66 -2.83
N LEU A 455 -14.51 -22.04 -3.85
CA LEU A 455 -13.90 -22.77 -4.96
C LEU A 455 -12.73 -23.64 -4.49
N TYR A 456 -11.90 -23.12 -3.59
CA TYR A 456 -10.76 -23.88 -3.05
C TYR A 456 -11.21 -25.05 -2.18
N LEU A 457 -12.15 -24.82 -1.25
CA LEU A 457 -12.74 -25.86 -0.42
C LEU A 457 -13.46 -26.91 -1.28
N GLY A 458 -14.27 -26.46 -2.25
CA GLY A 458 -14.99 -27.34 -3.18
C GLY A 458 -14.07 -28.28 -3.95
N ARG A 459 -12.90 -27.81 -4.40
CA ARG A 459 -11.93 -28.65 -5.14
C ARG A 459 -11.20 -29.67 -4.27
N ASN A 460 -10.76 -29.31 -3.07
CA ASN A 460 -9.98 -30.23 -2.23
C ASN A 460 -10.85 -31.25 -1.50
N LEU A 461 -12.08 -30.86 -1.13
CA LEU A 461 -13.02 -31.78 -0.51
C LEU A 461 -13.58 -32.81 -1.50
N THR A 462 -13.75 -32.44 -2.79
CA THR A 462 -14.25 -33.38 -3.81
C THR A 462 -13.23 -34.46 -4.18
N GLY A 463 -11.93 -34.15 -4.18
CA GLY A 463 -10.89 -35.14 -4.46
C GLY A 463 -10.71 -36.22 -3.38
N GLN A 464 -11.03 -35.89 -2.12
CA GLN A 464 -10.95 -36.85 -1.01
C GLN A 464 -12.15 -37.82 -0.94
N GLN A 465 -13.28 -37.53 -1.60
CA GLN A 465 -14.48 -38.38 -1.52
C GLN A 465 -14.57 -39.47 -2.60
N VAL A 466 -13.76 -39.43 -3.67
CA VAL A 466 -13.89 -40.41 -4.77
C VAL A 466 -13.46 -41.83 -4.35
N ASN A 467 -12.66 -41.99 -3.30
CA ASN A 467 -12.23 -43.32 -2.82
C ASN A 467 -13.05 -43.86 -1.63
N TYR A 468 -13.92 -43.06 -1.00
CA TYR A 468 -14.75 -43.53 0.13
C TYR A 468 -16.12 -44.05 -0.31
N PHE A 469 -16.58 -43.72 -1.52
CA PHE A 469 -17.78 -44.31 -2.13
C PHE A 469 -17.49 -45.47 -3.09
N GLY A 470 -16.26 -46.01 -3.06
CA GLY A 470 -15.96 -47.35 -3.55
C GLY A 470 -16.58 -48.43 -2.65
N VAL A 471 -17.91 -48.40 -2.52
CA VAL A 471 -18.69 -49.60 -2.18
C VAL A 471 -18.46 -50.56 -3.34
N GLY A 472 -18.01 -51.77 -3.00
CA GLY A 472 -17.48 -52.74 -3.94
C GLY A 472 -18.33 -52.98 -5.19
N ALA A 473 -17.62 -53.09 -6.30
CA ALA A 473 -17.98 -53.94 -7.43
C ALA A 473 -16.76 -54.80 -7.74
#